data_AF-A0A4S2HMA5-F1
#
_entry.id   AF-A0A4S2HMA5-F1
#
_cell.length_a   1.000
_cell.length_b   1.000
_cell.length_c   1.000
_cell.angle_alpha   90.00
_cell.angle_beta   90.00
_cell.angle_gamma   90.00
#
_symmetry.space_group_name_H-M   'P 1'
#
loop_
_entity.id
_entity.type
_entity.pdbx_description
1 polymer ?
#
loop_
_entity_poly.entity_id
_entity_poly.type
_entity_poly.pdbx_seq_one_letter_code
_entity_poly.pdbx_strand_id
1 'polypeptide(L)'
;MEIFYERIYSVAKEYGCLILGCNTIGHLGAGMMHLHRTGDDTSGLHWDLTRRNGVNALAFRMPQHGIFFDIDADCVGFTEKIGWKWNRQWTKLLAHSGTSLFLSVEPGLPSEEEEEELKSYMKTAAEYHEPAKPLDWEDTACPACWEIDGEQKKFEWYTPKGILYGDF
;
A
#
# COMPACT_ATOMS: atom_id res chain seq x y z
N MET A 1 -31.28 10.79 -12.46
CA MET A 1 -30.99 10.27 -11.11
C MET A 1 -29.53 9.88 -11.14
N GLU A 2 -28.64 10.68 -10.56
CA GLU A 2 -27.21 10.35 -10.49
C GLU A 2 -27.04 9.21 -9.48
N ILE A 3 -26.23 8.21 -9.82
CA ILE A 3 -25.87 7.10 -8.91
C ILE A 3 -24.86 7.64 -7.88
N PHE A 4 -24.81 7.07 -6.67
CA PHE A 4 -24.04 7.57 -5.52
C PHE A 4 -22.62 8.09 -5.85
N TYR A 5 -21.80 7.31 -6.56
CA TYR A 5 -20.42 7.72 -6.90
C TYR A 5 -20.34 8.83 -7.94
N GLU A 6 -21.26 8.86 -8.90
CA GLU A 6 -21.33 9.91 -9.91
C GLU A 6 -21.59 11.27 -9.27
N ARG A 7 -22.47 11.29 -8.26
CA ARG A 7 -22.78 12.51 -7.50
C ARG A 7 -21.56 13.04 -6.74
N ILE A 8 -20.79 12.15 -6.12
CA ILE A 8 -19.57 12.54 -5.40
C ILE A 8 -18.55 13.11 -6.38
N TYR A 9 -18.30 12.41 -7.49
CA TYR A 9 -17.36 12.83 -8.51
C TYR A 9 -17.76 14.15 -9.17
N SER A 10 -19.06 14.34 -9.49
CA SER A 10 -19.56 15.53 -10.15
C SER A 10 -19.37 16.80 -9.32
N VAL A 11 -19.51 16.70 -8.00
CA VAL A 11 -19.22 17.82 -7.08
C VAL A 11 -17.72 17.99 -6.88
N ALA A 12 -16.99 16.92 -6.58
CA ALA A 12 -15.55 17.00 -6.27
C ALA A 12 -14.71 17.55 -7.43
N LYS A 13 -15.05 17.21 -8.69
CA LYS A 13 -14.31 17.68 -9.87
C LYS A 13 -14.42 19.20 -10.06
N GLU A 14 -15.50 19.84 -9.61
CA GLU A 14 -15.65 21.31 -9.69
C GLU A 14 -14.63 22.04 -8.81
N TYR A 15 -14.10 21.36 -7.79
CA TYR A 15 -13.10 21.89 -6.86
C TYR A 15 -11.68 21.34 -7.12
N GLY A 16 -11.49 20.52 -8.17
CA GLY A 16 -10.21 19.88 -8.44
C GLY A 16 -9.75 18.92 -7.34
N CYS A 17 -10.69 18.33 -6.59
CA CYS A 17 -10.35 17.41 -5.49
C CYS A 17 -9.98 16.02 -6.01
N LEU A 18 -8.95 15.43 -5.39
CA LEU A 18 -8.70 13.99 -5.47
C LEU A 18 -9.72 13.23 -4.62
N ILE A 19 -10.04 12.01 -5.04
CA ILE A 19 -11.02 11.15 -4.38
C ILE A 19 -10.35 9.81 -4.15
N LEU A 20 -10.23 9.42 -2.88
CA LEU A 20 -9.79 8.11 -2.46
C LEU A 20 -11.01 7.34 -1.94
N GLY A 21 -11.42 6.29 -2.65
CA GLY A 21 -12.48 5.39 -2.22
C GLY A 21 -11.96 4.41 -1.18
N CYS A 22 -12.65 4.29 -0.05
CA CYS A 22 -12.28 3.39 1.03
C CYS A 22 -13.56 2.76 1.60
N ASN A 23 -13.57 1.43 1.76
CA ASN A 23 -14.77 0.66 2.09
C ASN A 23 -15.92 0.90 1.07
N THR A 24 -15.54 0.92 -0.21
CA THR A 24 -16.44 1.17 -1.35
C THR A 24 -16.53 -0.05 -2.27
N ILE A 25 -17.56 -0.09 -3.12
CA ILE A 25 -17.69 -1.11 -4.16
C ILE A 25 -16.85 -0.66 -5.37
N GLY A 26 -15.57 -1.04 -5.40
CA GLY A 26 -14.59 -0.48 -6.34
C GLY A 26 -15.01 -0.49 -7.82
N HIS A 27 -15.59 -1.58 -8.33
CA HIS A 27 -16.03 -1.67 -9.73
C HIS A 27 -17.19 -0.73 -10.08
N LEU A 28 -18.00 -0.33 -9.10
CA LEU A 28 -19.04 0.69 -9.29
C LEU A 28 -18.46 2.11 -9.22
N GLY A 29 -17.28 2.29 -8.61
CA GLY A 29 -16.57 3.57 -8.51
C GLY A 29 -15.49 3.80 -9.57
N ALA A 30 -15.20 2.82 -10.43
CA ALA A 30 -14.19 2.91 -11.46
C ALA A 30 -14.47 4.09 -12.41
N GLY A 31 -13.44 4.92 -12.66
CA GLY A 31 -13.58 6.17 -13.43
C GLY A 31 -14.21 7.35 -12.67
N MET A 32 -14.63 7.16 -11.41
CA MET A 32 -15.20 8.21 -10.53
C MET A 32 -14.38 8.42 -9.25
N MET A 33 -13.33 7.63 -9.05
CA MET A 33 -12.37 7.76 -7.96
C MET A 33 -10.97 7.79 -8.55
N HIS A 34 -10.10 8.61 -7.98
CA HIS A 34 -8.72 8.72 -8.41
C HIS A 34 -7.87 7.60 -7.79
N LEU A 35 -8.12 7.32 -6.49
CA LEU A 35 -7.50 6.24 -5.75
C LEU A 35 -8.57 5.34 -5.13
N HIS A 36 -8.20 4.11 -4.83
CA HIS A 36 -9.07 3.19 -4.08
C HIS A 36 -8.26 2.29 -3.16
N ARG A 37 -8.64 2.26 -1.88
CA ARG A 37 -8.11 1.29 -0.94
C ARG A 37 -8.67 -0.09 -1.27
N THR A 38 -7.80 -0.96 -1.78
CA THR A 38 -8.19 -2.22 -2.44
C THR A 38 -8.15 -3.46 -1.53
N GLY A 39 -7.68 -3.29 -0.30
CA GLY A 39 -7.63 -4.31 0.74
C GLY A 39 -8.32 -3.92 2.03
N ASP A 40 -8.03 -4.67 3.10
CA ASP A 40 -8.42 -4.33 4.48
C ASP A 40 -7.35 -3.46 5.15
N ASP A 41 -7.61 -2.99 6.37
CA ASP A 41 -6.67 -2.16 7.15
C ASP A 41 -5.33 -2.90 7.37
N THR A 42 -4.24 -2.22 7.08
CA THR A 42 -2.92 -2.51 7.65
C THR A 42 -2.90 -2.12 9.13
N SER A 43 -1.81 -2.41 9.83
CA SER A 43 -1.70 -2.11 11.25
C SER A 43 -0.38 -1.46 11.60
N GLY A 44 -0.43 -0.45 12.45
CA GLY A 44 0.74 0.04 13.18
C GLY A 44 1.08 -0.80 14.41
N LEU A 45 0.23 -1.76 14.80
CA LEU A 45 0.37 -2.55 16.04
C LEU A 45 0.82 -3.99 15.76
N HIS A 46 0.31 -4.60 14.69
CA HIS A 46 0.54 -6.01 14.37
C HIS A 46 1.04 -6.16 12.93
N TRP A 47 2.34 -6.45 12.76
CA TRP A 47 2.94 -6.65 11.45
C TRP A 47 2.21 -7.69 10.59
N ASP A 48 1.70 -8.76 11.20
CA ASP A 48 1.01 -9.81 10.47
C ASP A 48 -0.29 -9.33 9.80
N LEU A 49 -0.98 -8.31 10.34
CA LEU A 49 -2.12 -7.68 9.66
C LEU A 49 -1.66 -6.91 8.42
N THR A 50 -0.60 -6.10 8.54
CA THR A 50 0.00 -5.40 7.39
C THR A 50 0.45 -6.38 6.30
N ARG A 51 1.08 -7.49 6.69
CA ARG A 51 1.48 -8.55 5.76
C ARG A 51 0.28 -9.22 5.08
N ARG A 52 -0.77 -9.57 5.82
CA ARG A 52 -1.95 -10.27 5.27
C ARG A 52 -2.83 -9.37 4.43
N ASN A 53 -2.97 -8.11 4.82
CA ASN A 53 -3.91 -7.19 4.20
C ASN A 53 -3.22 -6.33 3.14
N GLY A 54 -2.15 -5.62 3.50
CA GLY A 54 -1.43 -4.71 2.60
C GLY A 54 -0.71 -5.42 1.46
N VAL A 55 0.17 -6.39 1.77
CA VAL A 55 0.92 -7.12 0.74
C VAL A 55 -0.03 -7.90 -0.19
N ASN A 56 -1.11 -8.46 0.36
CA ASN A 56 -2.14 -9.12 -0.44
C ASN A 56 -2.88 -8.14 -1.35
N ALA A 57 -3.33 -7.00 -0.81
CA ALA A 57 -4.01 -5.97 -1.59
C ALA A 57 -3.14 -5.52 -2.75
N LEU A 58 -1.90 -5.17 -2.49
CA LEU A 58 -0.94 -4.76 -3.52
C LEU A 58 -0.80 -5.84 -4.60
N ALA A 59 -0.55 -7.09 -4.21
CA ALA A 59 -0.29 -8.17 -5.15
C ALA A 59 -1.49 -8.53 -6.03
N PHE A 60 -2.65 -8.75 -5.42
CA PHE A 60 -3.82 -9.33 -6.11
C PHE A 60 -4.72 -8.27 -6.73
N ARG A 61 -4.50 -6.99 -6.43
CA ARG A 61 -5.25 -5.85 -6.99
C ARG A 61 -4.43 -4.98 -7.93
N MET A 62 -3.12 -5.22 -8.07
CA MET A 62 -2.27 -4.56 -9.06
C MET A 62 -2.86 -4.52 -10.48
N PRO A 63 -3.56 -5.54 -11.00
CA PRO A 63 -4.18 -5.47 -12.33
C PRO A 63 -5.25 -4.37 -12.49
N GLN A 64 -5.74 -3.78 -11.39
CA GLN A 64 -6.69 -2.66 -11.39
C GLN A 64 -5.98 -1.30 -11.46
N HIS A 65 -4.69 -1.23 -11.09
CA HIS A 65 -3.90 -0.01 -11.03
C HIS A 65 -3.76 0.64 -12.40
N GLY A 66 -4.08 1.94 -12.51
CA GLY A 66 -4.07 2.68 -13.77
C GLY A 66 -5.17 2.27 -14.78
N ILE A 67 -5.99 1.25 -14.46
CA ILE A 67 -7.10 0.80 -15.31
C ILE A 67 -8.44 1.25 -14.72
N PHE A 68 -8.68 1.02 -13.43
CA PHE A 68 -9.89 1.46 -12.73
C PHE A 68 -9.67 2.74 -11.92
N PHE A 69 -8.52 2.79 -11.24
CA PHE A 69 -8.06 3.82 -10.31
C PHE A 69 -6.60 3.51 -9.97
N ASP A 70 -5.93 4.40 -9.24
CA ASP A 70 -4.69 4.05 -8.57
C ASP A 70 -5.00 3.22 -7.32
N ILE A 71 -4.42 2.02 -7.24
CA ILE A 71 -4.58 1.21 -6.04
C ILE A 71 -3.86 1.82 -4.85
N ASP A 72 -4.53 1.74 -3.71
CA ASP A 72 -3.99 2.02 -2.39
C ASP A 72 -4.01 0.71 -1.59
N ALA A 73 -2.83 0.30 -1.12
CA ALA A 73 -2.62 -0.88 -0.28
C ALA A 73 -2.65 -0.54 1.22
N ASP A 74 -3.19 0.63 1.55
CA ASP A 74 -3.24 1.26 2.86
C ASP A 74 -1.86 1.72 3.36
N CYS A 75 -1.87 2.52 4.43
CA CYS A 75 -0.69 3.23 4.90
C CYS A 75 0.37 2.33 5.56
N VAL A 76 1.60 2.85 5.67
CA VAL A 76 2.62 2.27 6.55
C VAL A 76 2.47 2.89 7.94
N GLY A 77 2.09 2.08 8.93
CA GLY A 77 1.93 2.51 10.33
C GLY A 77 3.23 2.46 11.11
N PHE A 78 3.82 3.62 11.40
CA PHE A 78 5.01 3.74 12.26
C PHE A 78 4.58 3.99 13.71
N THR A 79 4.74 2.95 14.53
CA THR A 79 4.61 3.01 16.00
C THR A 79 5.75 2.19 16.63
N GLU A 80 5.94 2.28 17.95
CA GLU A 80 6.92 1.46 18.66
C GLU A 80 6.65 -0.06 18.59
N LYS A 81 5.45 -0.49 18.18
CA LYS A 81 5.03 -1.90 18.19
C LYS A 81 5.55 -2.71 17.00
N ILE A 82 5.81 -2.05 15.88
CA ILE A 82 6.36 -2.69 14.69
C ILE A 82 7.77 -2.19 14.46
N GLY A 83 8.74 -3.09 14.59
CA GLY A 83 10.15 -2.75 14.43
C GLY A 83 10.47 -2.22 13.03
N TRP A 84 11.40 -1.25 12.97
CA TRP A 84 11.84 -0.56 11.75
C TRP A 84 12.11 -1.50 10.57
N LYS A 85 12.74 -2.66 10.80
CA LYS A 85 13.01 -3.68 9.76
C LYS A 85 11.77 -3.98 8.89
N TRP A 86 10.60 -4.11 9.50
CA TRP A 86 9.39 -4.49 8.77
C TRP A 86 8.78 -3.30 8.03
N ASN A 87 8.60 -2.18 8.73
CA ASN A 87 8.07 -0.96 8.13
C ASN A 87 8.96 -0.46 6.99
N ARG A 88 10.27 -0.46 7.16
CA ARG A 88 11.24 -0.11 6.12
C ARG A 88 11.08 -0.95 4.86
N GLN A 89 10.95 -2.28 5.01
CA GLN A 89 10.78 -3.16 3.86
C GLN A 89 9.42 -2.96 3.17
N TRP A 90 8.36 -2.75 3.95
CA TRP A 90 7.03 -2.45 3.41
C TRP A 90 7.00 -1.10 2.67
N THR A 91 7.53 -0.05 3.29
CA THR A 91 7.72 1.27 2.65
C THR A 91 8.54 1.14 1.37
N LYS A 92 9.63 0.38 1.39
CA LYS A 92 10.46 0.18 0.21
C LYS A 92 9.68 -0.46 -0.93
N LEU A 93 8.88 -1.49 -0.65
CA LEU A 93 8.04 -2.11 -1.69
C LEU A 93 7.04 -1.11 -2.25
N LEU A 94 6.25 -0.44 -1.39
CA LEU A 94 5.27 0.55 -1.84
C LEU A 94 5.91 1.68 -2.65
N ALA A 95 7.03 2.22 -2.18
CA ALA A 95 7.72 3.33 -2.82
C ALA A 95 8.21 3.05 -4.24
N HIS A 96 8.46 1.78 -4.58
CA HIS A 96 8.89 1.39 -5.94
C HIS A 96 7.79 0.61 -6.68
N SER A 97 6.58 0.53 -6.13
CA SER A 97 5.54 -0.36 -6.69
C SER A 97 4.78 0.24 -7.87
N GLY A 98 4.96 1.54 -8.13
CA GLY A 98 4.12 2.33 -9.02
C GLY A 98 2.82 2.82 -8.37
N THR A 99 2.51 2.41 -7.14
CA THR A 99 1.26 2.77 -6.44
C THR A 99 1.45 3.90 -5.43
N SER A 100 0.35 4.44 -4.90
CA SER A 100 0.41 5.49 -3.88
C SER A 100 1.12 5.02 -2.59
N LEU A 101 1.94 5.90 -2.00
CA LEU A 101 2.55 5.70 -0.69
C LEU A 101 1.90 6.63 0.34
N PHE A 102 1.28 6.04 1.36
CA PHE A 102 0.79 6.77 2.54
C PHE A 102 1.58 6.34 3.79
N LEU A 103 1.97 7.30 4.63
CA LEU A 103 2.65 7.04 5.89
C LEU A 103 1.78 7.57 7.04
N SER A 104 1.53 6.73 8.03
CA SER A 104 0.87 7.11 9.28
C SER A 104 1.91 7.02 10.41
N VAL A 105 2.46 8.17 10.79
CA VAL A 105 3.64 8.25 11.65
C VAL A 105 3.27 8.81 13.02
N GLU A 106 3.56 8.05 14.07
CA GLU A 106 3.44 8.51 15.46
C GLU A 106 4.46 9.63 15.76
N PRO A 107 4.05 10.74 16.39
CA PRO A 107 4.98 11.82 16.74
C PRO A 107 6.16 11.32 17.58
N GLY A 108 7.39 11.69 17.19
CA GLY A 108 8.62 11.23 17.85
C GLY A 108 9.21 9.96 17.26
N LEU A 109 8.54 9.35 16.27
CA LEU A 109 9.09 8.34 15.40
C LEU A 109 9.06 8.82 13.94
N PRO A 110 9.87 8.23 13.05
CA PRO A 110 11.03 7.40 13.38
C PRO A 110 12.22 8.27 13.89
N SER A 111 13.39 7.68 14.13
CA SER A 111 14.62 8.45 14.46
C SER A 111 15.08 9.34 13.29
N GLU A 112 15.99 10.28 13.52
CA GLU A 112 16.48 11.20 12.47
C GLU A 112 17.07 10.46 11.26
N GLU A 113 17.85 9.39 11.49
CA GLU A 113 18.44 8.58 10.41
C GLU A 113 17.35 7.87 9.59
N GLU A 114 16.37 7.28 10.28
CA GLU A 114 15.25 6.60 9.67
C GLU A 114 14.32 7.57 8.94
N GLU A 115 14.14 8.79 9.44
CA GLU A 115 13.36 9.85 8.80
C GLU A 115 13.99 10.29 7.48
N GLU A 116 15.31 10.46 7.43
CA GLU A 116 16.03 10.74 6.18
C GLU A 116 15.87 9.59 5.18
N GLU A 117 15.88 8.35 5.65
CA GLU A 117 15.57 7.21 4.78
C GLU A 117 14.11 7.24 4.29
N LEU A 118 13.12 7.54 5.14
CA LEU A 118 11.72 7.70 4.72
C LEU A 118 11.56 8.80 3.67
N LYS A 119 12.23 9.95 3.84
CA LYS A 119 12.22 11.03 2.85
C LYS A 119 12.75 10.56 1.50
N SER A 120 13.76 9.69 1.48
CA SER A 120 14.26 9.10 0.22
C SER A 120 13.22 8.20 -0.45
N TYR A 121 12.47 7.40 0.33
CA TYR A 121 11.37 6.58 -0.21
C TYR A 121 10.20 7.44 -0.69
N MET A 122 9.86 8.53 0.00
CA MET A 122 8.82 9.46 -0.47
C MET A 122 9.20 10.12 -1.79
N LYS A 123 10.48 10.49 -1.98
CA LYS A 123 10.98 10.99 -3.26
C LYS A 123 10.86 9.93 -4.36
N THR A 124 11.24 8.69 -4.04
CA THR A 124 11.13 7.56 -4.96
C THR A 124 9.67 7.34 -5.37
N ALA A 125 8.74 7.30 -4.40
CA ALA A 125 7.31 7.12 -4.66
C ALA A 125 6.66 8.24 -5.48
N ALA A 126 7.31 9.40 -5.58
CA ALA A 126 6.86 10.51 -6.41
C ALA A 126 7.35 10.41 -7.86
N GLU A 127 8.28 9.50 -8.16
CA GLU A 127 8.75 9.20 -9.50
C GLU A 127 7.85 8.14 -10.16
N TYR A 128 7.96 8.04 -11.49
CA TYR A 128 7.25 7.01 -12.23
C TYR A 128 7.96 5.66 -12.10
N HIS A 129 7.18 4.62 -11.80
CA HIS A 129 7.61 3.23 -11.78
C HIS A 129 6.62 2.39 -12.58
N GLU A 130 7.14 1.32 -13.21
CA GLU A 130 6.25 0.29 -13.76
C GLU A 130 5.56 -0.46 -12.60
N PRO A 131 4.28 -0.87 -12.75
CA PRO A 131 3.58 -1.62 -11.71
C PRO A 131 4.36 -2.87 -11.28
N ALA A 132 4.70 -2.96 -10.00
CA ALA A 132 5.48 -4.07 -9.47
C ALA A 132 4.71 -5.39 -9.58
N LYS A 133 5.42 -6.47 -9.93
CA LYS A 133 4.80 -7.79 -10.15
C LYS A 133 5.17 -8.75 -9.04
N PRO A 134 4.21 -9.34 -8.32
CA PRO A 134 4.50 -10.42 -7.39
C PRO A 134 4.87 -11.67 -8.20
N LEU A 135 5.96 -12.34 -7.83
CA LEU A 135 6.51 -13.49 -8.57
C LEU A 135 6.10 -14.83 -7.97
N ASP A 136 5.78 -14.87 -6.69
CA ASP A 136 5.37 -16.05 -5.92
C ASP A 136 3.88 -16.03 -5.53
N TRP A 137 3.05 -15.24 -6.23
CA TRP A 137 1.63 -15.07 -5.94
C TRP A 137 0.77 -16.34 -6.11
N GLU A 138 1.21 -17.29 -6.95
CA GLU A 138 0.52 -18.58 -7.12
C GLU A 138 0.71 -19.50 -5.90
N ASP A 139 1.78 -19.29 -5.11
CA ASP A 139 2.15 -20.12 -3.97
C ASP A 139 1.73 -19.51 -2.62
N THR A 140 1.54 -18.18 -2.56
CA THR A 140 1.24 -17.47 -1.32
C THR A 140 0.34 -16.25 -1.51
N ALA A 141 -0.55 -16.03 -0.53
CA ALA A 141 -1.36 -14.82 -0.44
C ALA A 141 -0.56 -13.58 -0.01
N CYS A 142 0.71 -13.74 0.43
CA CYS A 142 1.59 -12.65 0.84
C CYS A 142 2.95 -12.78 0.12
N PRO A 143 3.03 -12.42 -1.19
CA PRO A 143 4.21 -12.56 -2.02
C PRO A 143 5.45 -11.90 -1.43
N ALA A 144 6.58 -12.61 -1.39
CA ALA A 144 7.87 -12.11 -0.91
C ALA A 144 8.85 -11.80 -2.04
N CYS A 145 8.62 -12.37 -3.22
CA CYS A 145 9.44 -12.16 -4.40
C CYS A 145 8.70 -11.23 -5.36
N TRP A 146 9.36 -10.13 -5.76
CA TRP A 146 8.76 -9.10 -6.61
C TRP A 146 9.69 -8.72 -7.73
N GLU A 147 9.15 -8.46 -8.92
CA GLU A 147 9.83 -7.72 -9.98
C GLU A 147 9.48 -6.24 -9.85
N ILE A 148 10.51 -5.40 -9.68
CA ILE A 148 10.42 -3.96 -9.50
C ILE A 148 11.38 -3.32 -10.50
N ASP A 149 10.86 -2.52 -11.43
CA ASP A 149 11.65 -1.87 -12.50
C ASP A 149 12.58 -2.84 -13.26
N GLY A 150 12.10 -4.08 -13.49
CA GLY A 150 12.85 -5.13 -14.17
C GLY A 150 13.85 -5.89 -13.30
N GLU A 151 13.99 -5.54 -12.02
CA GLU A 151 14.86 -6.25 -11.07
C GLU A 151 14.06 -7.12 -10.10
N GLN A 152 14.51 -8.35 -9.89
CA GLN A 152 13.93 -9.21 -8.85
C GLN A 152 14.43 -8.80 -7.46
N LYS A 153 13.49 -8.52 -6.56
CA LYS A 153 13.73 -8.22 -5.15
C LYS A 153 13.03 -9.26 -4.29
N LYS A 154 13.70 -9.66 -3.22
CA LYS A 154 13.13 -10.53 -2.19
C LYS A 154 13.03 -9.77 -0.89
N PHE A 155 11.87 -9.86 -0.27
CA PHE A 155 11.60 -9.26 1.03
C PHE A 155 11.44 -10.34 2.09
N GLU A 156 11.82 -10.00 3.31
CA GLU A 156 11.67 -10.85 4.47
C GLU A 156 10.41 -10.41 5.20
N TRP A 157 9.30 -11.13 4.99
CA TRP A 157 8.01 -10.92 5.68
C TRP A 157 7.78 -11.83 6.88
N TYR A 158 8.55 -12.91 6.94
CA TYR A 158 8.40 -13.99 7.91
C TYR A 158 9.56 -13.97 8.89
N THR A 159 9.31 -14.36 10.13
CA THR A 159 10.39 -14.61 11.07
C THR A 159 11.05 -15.96 10.80
N PRO A 160 12.23 -16.24 11.37
CA PRO A 160 12.83 -17.58 11.30
C PRO A 160 11.92 -18.70 11.84
N LYS A 161 10.95 -18.36 12.69
CA LYS A 161 9.95 -19.29 13.25
C LYS A 161 8.63 -19.30 12.46
N GLY A 162 8.57 -18.66 11.30
CA GLY A 162 7.35 -18.49 10.50
C GLY A 162 6.58 -17.22 10.88
N ILE A 163 5.26 -17.32 10.99
CA ILE A 163 4.37 -16.18 11.27
C ILE A 163 4.35 -15.92 12.78
N LEU A 164 4.62 -14.67 13.18
CA LEU A 164 4.29 -14.22 14.54
C LEU A 164 2.77 -14.04 14.59
N TYR A 165 2.06 -15.03 15.14
CA TYR A 165 0.71 -14.78 15.63
C TYR A 165 0.86 -13.97 16.92
N GLY A 166 0.30 -12.76 16.96
CA GLY A 166 0.11 -12.06 18.22
C GLY A 166 -0.92 -12.82 19.03
N ASP A 167 -0.61 -13.11 20.30
CA ASP A 167 -1.63 -13.53 21.26
C ASP A 167 -2.68 -12.40 21.33
N PHE A 168 -3.90 -12.68 20.85
CA PHE A 168 -5.03 -11.75 20.87
C PHE A 168 -5.55 -11.53 22.29
#